data_AF-A0A2C9WX63-F1
#
_entry.id   AF-A0A2C9WX63-F1
#
_cell.length_a   1.000
_cell.length_b   1.000
_cell.length_c   1.000
_cell.angle_alpha   90.00
_cell.angle_beta   90.00
_cell.angle_gamma   90.00
#
_symmetry.space_group_name_H-M   'P 1'
#
loop_
_entity.id
_entity.type
_entity.pdbx_description
1 polymer ?
#
loop_
_entity_poly.entity_id
_entity_poly.type
_entity_poly.pdbx_seq_one_letter_code
_entity_poly.pdbx_strand_id
1 'polypeptide(L)'
;MHQVRAVEVGPKQLLKSYIFQNKQKKLDEISVDYDCHDDIDRSASQNYLKVGPKHVDVMLLNAQYRPQNKYLRYALGAKGFVYQGIVK
;
A
#
# COMPACT_ATOMS: atom_id res chain seq x y z
N MET A 1 -9.44 -7.83 -2.13
CA MET A 1 -8.95 -6.43 -2.08
C MET A 1 -8.26 -6.17 -0.74
N HIS A 2 -7.04 -5.65 -0.79
CA HIS A 2 -6.26 -5.21 0.38
C HIS A 2 -6.11 -3.68 0.33
N GLN A 3 -6.25 -2.97 1.46
CA GLN A 3 -6.18 -1.49 1.50
C GLN A 3 -5.39 -0.95 2.70
N VAL A 4 -4.64 0.14 2.49
CA VAL A 4 -4.06 0.99 3.55
C VAL A 4 -4.68 2.36 3.46
N ARG A 5 -5.18 2.87 4.60
CA ARG A 5 -5.69 4.23 4.74
C ARG A 5 -4.84 5.04 5.69
N ALA A 6 -4.56 6.27 5.31
CA ALA A 6 -3.95 7.24 6.18
C ALA A 6 -5.04 8.13 6.80
N VAL A 7 -5.05 8.16 8.12
CA VAL A 7 -6.04 8.93 8.89
C VAL A 7 -5.36 9.82 9.91
N GLU A 8 -5.91 11.01 10.10
CA GLU A 8 -5.59 11.89 11.21
C GLU A 8 -6.63 11.70 12.30
N VAL A 9 -6.18 11.65 13.56
CA VAL A 9 -7.07 11.54 14.72
C VAL A 9 -7.57 12.94 15.07
N GLY A 10 -8.80 13.23 14.66
CA GLY A 10 -9.52 14.42 15.12
C GLY A 10 -10.10 14.22 16.52
N PRO A 11 -10.69 15.28 17.12
CA PRO A 11 -11.20 15.25 18.49
C PRO A 11 -12.22 14.13 18.78
N LYS A 12 -12.95 13.66 17.76
CA LYS A 12 -13.96 12.59 17.88
C LYS A 12 -14.09 11.69 16.64
N GLN A 13 -13.24 11.85 15.61
CA GLN A 13 -13.36 11.10 14.36
C GLN A 13 -12.03 10.94 13.63
N LEU A 14 -11.93 9.90 12.82
CA LEU A 14 -10.83 9.71 11.87
C LEU A 14 -11.08 10.56 10.62
N LEU A 15 -10.17 11.47 10.33
CA LEU A 15 -10.19 12.31 9.13
C LEU A 15 -9.27 11.74 8.07
N LYS A 16 -9.61 11.89 6.79
CA LYS A 16 -8.74 11.50 5.67
C LYS A 16 -7.43 12.30 5.72
N SER A 17 -6.30 11.61 5.65
CA SER A 17 -4.98 12.23 5.62
C SER A 17 -4.32 11.97 4.26
N TYR A 18 -4.25 13.01 3.42
CA TYR A 18 -3.70 12.91 2.05
C TYR A 18 -2.15 12.88 2.06
N ILE A 19 -1.58 11.82 2.62
CA ILE A 19 -0.13 11.69 2.84
C ILE A 19 0.57 10.78 1.85
N PHE A 20 -0.14 9.96 1.08
CA PHE A 20 0.49 9.12 0.05
C PHE A 20 0.67 9.93 -1.22
N GLN A 21 1.91 10.24 -1.58
CA GLN A 21 2.23 11.03 -2.76
C GLN A 21 2.77 10.14 -3.88
N ASN A 22 2.00 10.06 -4.97
CA ASN A 22 2.49 9.51 -6.23
C ASN A 22 2.94 10.66 -7.16
N LYS A 23 3.36 10.34 -8.39
CA LYS A 23 3.87 11.35 -9.34
C LYS A 23 2.86 12.43 -9.75
N GLN A 24 1.57 12.20 -9.55
CA GLN A 24 0.48 13.02 -10.10
C GLN A 24 -0.39 13.68 -9.02
N LYS A 25 -0.58 13.02 -7.87
CA LYS A 25 -1.52 13.43 -6.83
C LYS A 25 -1.14 12.90 -5.46
N LYS A 26 -1.79 13.48 -4.45
CA LYS A 26 -1.83 12.96 -3.08
C LYS A 26 -3.08 12.10 -2.89
N LEU A 27 -2.94 11.04 -2.12
CA LEU A 27 -3.96 10.04 -1.84
C LEU A 27 -4.07 9.82 -0.33
N ASP A 28 -5.28 9.55 0.15
CA ASP A 28 -5.57 9.11 1.51
C ASP A 28 -5.61 7.57 1.64
N GLU A 29 -5.70 6.87 0.51
CA GLU A 29 -5.79 5.40 0.45
C GLU A 29 -4.90 4.84 -0.68
N ILE A 30 -4.31 3.67 -0.42
CA ILE A 30 -3.73 2.81 -1.44
C ILE A 30 -4.40 1.43 -1.35
N SER A 31 -4.91 0.95 -2.48
CA SER A 31 -5.63 -0.33 -2.58
C SER A 31 -5.00 -1.23 -3.64
N VAL A 32 -5.00 -2.53 -3.36
CA VAL A 32 -4.50 -3.60 -4.23
C VAL A 32 -5.60 -4.62 -4.43
N ASP A 33 -6.07 -4.72 -5.66
CA ASP A 33 -6.96 -5.78 -6.12
C ASP A 33 -6.13 -6.99 -6.50
N TYR A 34 -6.40 -8.13 -5.88
CA TYR A 34 -5.70 -9.38 -6.16
C TYR A 34 -6.72 -10.49 -6.42
N ASP A 35 -6.34 -11.43 -7.28
CA ASP A 35 -7.13 -12.63 -7.54
C ASP A 35 -6.68 -13.74 -6.57
N CYS A 36 -7.60 -14.21 -5.74
CA CYS A 36 -7.34 -15.25 -4.74
C CYS A 36 -7.58 -16.67 -5.27
N HIS A 37 -7.98 -16.83 -6.54
CA HIS A 37 -8.24 -18.15 -7.13
C HIS A 37 -7.00 -19.05 -7.10
N ASP A 38 -5.81 -18.48 -7.26
CA ASP A 38 -4.53 -19.22 -7.24
C ASP A 38 -3.94 -19.40 -5.83
N ASP A 39 -4.57 -18.84 -4.77
CA ASP A 39 -4.11 -18.98 -3.39
C ASP A 39 -4.58 -20.32 -2.80
N ILE A 40 -3.81 -21.38 -3.07
CA ILE A 40 -4.08 -22.76 -2.60
C ILE A 40 -4.04 -22.86 -1.06
N ASP A 41 -3.34 -21.95 -0.38
CA ASP A 41 -3.22 -21.94 1.08
C ASP A 41 -3.40 -20.52 1.64
N ARG A 42 -4.53 -20.28 2.31
CA ARG A 42 -4.83 -19.00 2.96
C ARG A 42 -3.84 -18.64 4.07
N SER A 43 -3.11 -19.63 4.61
CA SER A 43 -2.08 -19.40 5.63
C SER A 43 -0.78 -18.84 5.04
N ALA A 44 -0.56 -19.04 3.74
CA ALA A 44 0.53 -18.44 2.97
C ALA A 44 0.15 -17.08 2.38
N SER A 45 -0.81 -16.36 3.02
CA SER A 45 -1.31 -15.07 2.56
C SER A 45 -0.13 -14.17 2.24
N GLN A 46 0.05 -13.86 0.95
CA GLN A 46 1.17 -13.02 0.55
C GLN A 46 1.04 -11.66 1.25
N ASN A 47 2.15 -11.13 1.75
CA ASN A 47 2.15 -9.80 2.37
C ASN A 47 1.97 -8.73 1.29
N TYR A 48 0.76 -8.57 0.76
CA TYR A 48 0.41 -7.63 -0.32
C TYR A 48 0.66 -6.18 0.09
N LEU A 49 0.51 -5.90 1.38
CA LEU A 49 0.81 -4.61 1.99
C LEU A 49 1.74 -4.86 3.18
N LYS A 50 2.91 -4.24 3.17
CA LYS A 50 3.79 -4.21 4.34
C LYS A 50 3.83 -2.78 4.86
N VAL A 51 3.35 -2.59 6.08
CA VAL A 51 3.30 -1.28 6.73
C VAL A 51 4.34 -1.27 7.83
N GLY A 52 5.36 -0.43 7.66
CA GLY A 52 6.38 -0.15 8.65
C GLY A 52 6.32 1.31 9.11
N PRO A 53 7.05 1.67 10.19
CA PRO A 53 7.02 3.02 10.74
C PRO A 53 7.59 4.08 9.79
N LYS A 54 8.44 3.69 8.84
CA LYS A 54 9.11 4.60 7.88
C LYS A 54 8.76 4.31 6.42
N HIS A 55 8.08 3.21 6.12
CA HIS A 55 7.78 2.83 4.76
C HIS A 55 6.47 2.04 4.65
N VAL A 56 5.81 2.19 3.51
CA VAL A 56 4.68 1.37 3.09
C VAL A 56 5.05 0.74 1.76
N ASP A 57 5.06 -0.59 1.72
CA ASP A 57 5.38 -1.39 0.53
C ASP A 57 4.11 -2.07 0.02
N VAL A 58 3.86 -1.91 -1.28
CA VAL A 58 2.64 -2.36 -1.96
C VAL A 58 3.04 -3.35 -3.06
N MET A 59 2.61 -4.60 -2.96
CA MET A 59 2.98 -5.67 -3.90
C MET A 59 2.54 -5.30 -5.32
N LEU A 60 3.47 -5.44 -6.27
CA LEU A 60 3.20 -5.37 -7.69
C LEU A 60 2.56 -6.66 -8.16
N LEU A 61 1.47 -6.50 -8.90
CA LEU A 61 0.79 -7.59 -9.57
C LEU A 61 1.01 -7.49 -11.08
N ASN A 62 0.99 -8.62 -11.78
CA ASN A 62 0.98 -8.62 -13.24
C ASN A 62 -0.44 -8.36 -13.79
N ALA A 63 -0.59 -8.38 -15.12
CA ALA A 63 -1.89 -8.15 -15.77
C ALA A 63 -2.95 -9.22 -15.43
N GLN A 64 -2.54 -10.35 -14.87
CA GLN A 64 -3.39 -11.43 -14.40
C GLN A 64 -3.58 -11.39 -12.87
N TYR A 65 -3.29 -10.25 -12.22
CA TYR A 65 -3.41 -10.05 -10.77
C TYR A 65 -2.55 -10.98 -9.90
N ARG A 66 -1.51 -11.62 -10.48
CA ARG A 66 -0.60 -12.50 -9.75
C ARG A 66 0.55 -11.72 -9.11
N PRO A 67 0.95 -12.06 -7.87
CA PRO A 67 2.09 -11.44 -7.19
C PRO A 67 3.39 -11.57 -7.96
N GLN A 68 4.17 -10.48 -8.01
CA GLN A 68 5.50 -10.47 -8.65
C GLN A 68 6.68 -10.54 -7.66
N ASN A 69 6.41 -10.63 -6.35
CA ASN A 69 7.44 -10.51 -5.30
C ASN A 69 8.33 -9.27 -5.48
N LYS A 70 7.71 -8.16 -5.90
CA LYS A 70 8.29 -6.83 -6.02
C LYS A 70 7.29 -5.86 -5.43
N TYR A 71 7.78 -4.77 -4.85
CA TYR A 71 6.94 -3.82 -4.13
C TYR A 71 7.17 -2.40 -4.62
N LEU A 72 6.09 -1.63 -4.79
CA LEU A 72 6.15 -0.18 -4.84
C LEU A 72 6.36 0.34 -3.42
N ARG A 73 7.48 1.02 -3.19
CA ARG A 73 7.83 1.58 -1.89
C ARG A 73 7.46 3.04 -1.78
N TYR A 74 6.73 3.38 -0.73
CA TYR A 74 6.57 4.74 -0.25
C TYR A 74 7.37 4.91 1.04
N ALA A 75 8.20 5.95 1.14
CA ALA A 75 8.96 6.25 2.36
C ALA A 75 8.45 7.53 3.02
N LEU A 76 8.47 7.57 4.35
CA LEU A 76 8.09 8.74 5.12
C LEU A 76 9.05 9.90 4.85
N GLY A 77 8.57 10.94 4.18
CA GLY A 77 9.23 12.23 4.04
C GLY A 77 8.63 13.27 4.99
N ALA A 78 9.05 14.53 4.83
CA ALA A 78 8.66 15.62 5.74
C ALA A 78 7.16 15.94 5.77
N LYS A 79 6.42 15.63 4.69
CA LYS A 79 4.99 15.98 4.53
C LYS A 79 4.09 14.76 4.29
N GLY A 80 4.63 13.55 4.35
CA GLY A 80 3.90 12.31 4.04
C GLY A 80 4.77 11.22 3.41
N PHE A 81 4.13 10.11 3.03
CA PHE A 81 4.75 8.97 2.37
C PHE A 81 4.93 9.24 0.87
N VAL A 82 6.18 9.33 0.42
CA VAL A 82 6.54 9.66 -0.97
C VAL A 82 7.00 8.39 -1.69
N TYR A 83 6.51 8.18 -2.91
CA TYR A 83 6.99 7.10 -3.77
C TYR A 83 8.50 7.19 -4.02
N GLN A 84 9.23 6.11 -3.74
CA GLN A 84 10.69 6.02 -3.89
C GLN A 84 11.14 5.09 -5.02
N GLY A 85 10.32 4.12 -5.42
CA GLY A 85 10.70 3.16 -6.45
C GLY A 85 10.14 1.76 -6.24
N ILE A 86 10.67 0.81 -6.99
CA ILE A 86 10.36 -0.62 -6.88
C ILE A 86 11.49 -1.32 -6.12
N VAL A 87 11.13 -2.12 -5.11
CA VAL A 87 12.05 -2.95 -4.30
C VAL A 87 11.69 -4.43 -4.43
N LYS A 88 12.61 -5.33 -4.03
CA LYS A 88 12.35 -6.77 -3.91
C LYS A 88 12.01 -7.11 -2.46
#